data_AF-A0A9Q3D9H0-F1
#
_entry.id   AF-A0A9Q3D9H0-F1
#
_cell.length_a   1.000
_cell.length_b   1.000
_cell.length_c   1.000
_cell.angle_alpha   90.00
_cell.angle_beta   90.00
_cell.angle_gamma   90.00
#
_symmetry.space_group_name_H-M   'P 1'
#
loop_
_entity.id
_entity.type
_entity.pdbx_description
1 polymer ?
#
loop_
_entity_poly.entity_id
_entity_poly.type
_entity_poly.pdbx_seq_one_letter_code
_entity_poly.pdbx_strand_id
1 'polypeptide(L)'
;EGRDAYERIKNELKNEPVLILPDFELPFKLHIDSACSQGLGAAFHQRKIVDGEPREGVICYISRQLKDSEARYGATQIECLCLLWDLEKLHYYLEGAVFKVYTD
;
A
#
# COMPACT_ATOMS: atom_id res chain seq x y z
N GLU A 1 21.92 9.29 13.73
CA GLU A 1 21.43 7.88 13.75
C GLU A 1 20.03 7.74 13.19
N GLY A 2 18.94 8.06 13.93
CA GLY A 2 17.58 7.86 13.41
C GLY A 2 17.21 8.68 12.15
N ARG A 3 17.75 9.91 12.04
CA ARG A 3 17.49 10.81 10.90
C ARG A 3 18.18 10.33 9.62
N ASP A 4 19.37 9.76 9.76
CA ASP A 4 20.15 9.25 8.62
C ASP A 4 19.54 7.97 8.06
N ALA A 5 19.03 7.09 8.93
CA ALA A 5 18.28 5.90 8.54
C ALA A 5 16.98 6.26 7.80
N TYR A 6 16.26 7.28 8.29
CA TYR A 6 15.03 7.76 7.65
C TYR A 6 15.28 8.35 6.26
N GLU A 7 16.29 9.22 6.11
CA GLU A 7 16.63 9.78 4.80
C GLU A 7 17.18 8.71 3.84
N ARG A 8 17.88 7.69 4.36
CA ARG A 8 18.30 6.54 3.57
C ARG A 8 17.10 5.74 3.04
N ILE A 9 16.15 5.37 3.89
CA ILE A 9 14.93 4.64 3.46
C ILE A 9 14.15 5.47 2.46
N LYS A 10 14.00 6.78 2.68
CA LYS A 10 13.39 7.68 1.70
C LYS A 10 14.11 7.65 0.36
N ASN A 11 15.43 7.66 0.36
CA ASN A 11 16.22 7.63 -0.87
C ASN A 11 16.18 6.25 -1.54
N GLU A 12 16.14 5.16 -0.78
CA GLU A 12 15.97 3.79 -1.30
C GLU A 12 14.53 3.51 -1.77
N LEU A 13 13.52 4.25 -1.30
CA LEU A 13 12.16 4.21 -1.83
C LEU A 13 11.99 5.12 -3.06
N LYS A 14 12.86 6.12 -3.22
CA LYS A 14 12.90 7.02 -4.39
C LYS A 14 13.74 6.45 -5.54
N ASN A 15 14.83 5.78 -5.20
CA ASN A 15 15.65 5.01 -6.13
C ASN A 15 15.09 3.58 -6.17
N GLU A 16 15.44 2.81 -7.20
CA GLU A 16 14.84 1.50 -7.51
C GLU A 16 14.53 0.63 -6.26
N PRO A 17 13.25 0.23 -6.04
CA PRO A 17 12.34 -0.36 -7.02
C PRO A 17 11.48 0.67 -7.75
N VAL A 18 11.61 0.69 -9.07
CA VAL A 18 10.89 1.56 -10.01
C VAL A 18 9.39 1.44 -9.75
N LEU A 19 8.75 2.53 -9.37
CA LEU A 19 7.29 2.61 -9.40
C LEU A 19 6.83 2.24 -10.80
N ILE A 20 6.00 1.22 -10.92
CA ILE A 20 5.52 0.75 -12.22
C ILE A 20 4.23 1.45 -12.59
N LEU A 21 4.05 1.71 -13.88
CA LEU A 21 2.76 2.12 -14.40
C LEU A 21 1.74 0.99 -14.16
N PRO A 22 0.49 1.29 -13.81
CA PRO A 22 -0.56 0.28 -13.70
C PRO A 22 -0.93 -0.28 -15.07
N ASP A 23 -1.28 -1.56 -15.13
CA ASP A 23 -1.90 -2.21 -16.29
C ASP A 23 -3.25 -2.78 -15.88
N PHE A 24 -4.33 -2.22 -16.39
CA PHE A 24 -5.69 -2.59 -15.97
C PHE A 24 -6.15 -3.95 -16.50
N GLU A 25 -5.39 -4.59 -17.39
CA GLU A 25 -5.68 -5.95 -17.88
C GLU A 25 -5.15 -7.03 -16.92
N LEU A 26 -4.29 -6.67 -15.97
CA LEU A 26 -3.67 -7.59 -15.03
C LEU A 26 -4.23 -7.38 -13.60
N PRO A 27 -4.34 -8.47 -12.80
CA PRO A 27 -4.87 -8.35 -11.45
C PRO A 27 -3.94 -7.53 -10.55
N PHE A 28 -4.54 -6.69 -9.71
CA PHE A 28 -3.80 -5.91 -8.72
C PHE A 28 -3.65 -6.66 -7.40
N LYS A 29 -2.66 -6.25 -6.60
CA LYS A 29 -2.46 -6.69 -5.23
C LYS A 29 -2.43 -5.49 -4.30
N LEU A 30 -3.24 -5.55 -3.25
CA LEU A 30 -3.27 -4.53 -2.21
C LEU A 30 -2.76 -5.16 -0.92
N HIS A 31 -1.60 -4.70 -0.45
CA HIS A 31 -1.06 -5.06 0.85
C HIS A 31 -1.45 -3.96 1.82
N ILE A 32 -2.24 -4.29 2.83
CA ILE A 32 -2.62 -3.36 3.88
C ILE A 32 -1.88 -3.74 5.16
N ASP A 33 -1.42 -2.72 5.88
CA ASP A 33 -0.81 -2.86 7.19
C ASP A 33 -1.30 -1.71 8.06
N SER A 34 -1.85 -2.05 9.22
CA SER A 34 -2.35 -1.07 10.16
C SER A 34 -1.45 -1.09 11.40
N ALA A 35 -0.73 0.02 11.60
CA ALA A 35 0.06 0.18 12.80
C ALA A 35 -0.92 0.46 13.95
N CYS A 36 -1.21 -0.57 14.75
CA CYS A 36 -2.09 -0.50 15.91
C CYS A 36 -1.72 0.73 16.74
N SER A 37 -2.62 1.73 16.78
CA SER A 37 -2.51 3.06 17.41
C SER A 37 -1.72 4.18 16.70
N GLN A 38 -1.06 3.96 15.57
CA GLN A 38 -0.20 4.99 14.93
C GLN A 38 -0.65 5.45 13.55
N GLY A 39 -1.19 4.56 12.71
CA GLY A 39 -1.50 4.93 11.33
C GLY A 39 -2.01 3.78 10.47
N LEU A 40 -2.57 4.17 9.34
CA LEU A 40 -2.99 3.29 8.26
C LEU A 40 -1.93 3.33 7.16
N GLY A 41 -1.63 2.18 6.57
CA GLY A 41 -0.68 2.08 5.47
C GLY A 41 -1.11 1.02 4.48
N ALA A 42 -0.90 1.30 3.20
CA ALA A 42 -1.01 0.29 2.17
C ALA A 42 0.03 0.48 1.08
N ALA A 43 0.42 -0.66 0.51
CA ALA A 43 1.25 -0.74 -0.66
C ALA A 43 0.44 -1.40 -1.78
N PHE A 44 0.38 -0.72 -2.93
CA PHE A 44 -0.37 -1.17 -4.09
C PHE A 44 0.59 -1.72 -5.13
N HIS A 45 0.46 -3.01 -5.45
CA HIS A 45 1.41 -3.76 -6.25
C HIS A 45 0.74 -4.38 -7.47
N GLN A 46 1.56 -4.69 -8.46
CA GLN A 46 1.16 -5.51 -9.58
C GLN A 46 2.30 -6.40 -10.05
N ARG A 47 1.96 -7.63 -10.42
CA ARG A 47 2.90 -8.59 -11.01
C ARG A 47 2.86 -8.44 -12.53
N LYS A 48 4.01 -8.20 -13.14
CA LYS A 48 4.18 -8.06 -14.60
C LYS A 48 5.32 -8.91 -15.10
N ILE A 49 5.30 -9.24 -16.40
CA ILE A 49 6.46 -9.83 -17.06
C ILE A 49 7.35 -8.68 -17.55
N VAL A 50 8.59 -8.63 -17.07
CA VAL A 50 9.60 -7.66 -17.48
C VAL A 50 10.84 -8.45 -17.92
N ASP A 51 11.30 -8.21 -19.14
CA ASP A 51 12.43 -8.95 -19.74
C ASP A 51 12.20 -10.48 -19.79
N GLY A 52 10.95 -10.93 -19.91
CA GLY A 52 10.60 -12.35 -19.94
C GLY A 52 10.40 -13.00 -18.55
N GLU A 53 10.68 -12.28 -17.46
CA GLU A 53 10.57 -12.81 -16.10
C GLU A 53 9.46 -12.11 -15.30
N PRO A 54 8.74 -12.83 -14.42
CA PRO A 54 7.75 -12.22 -13.54
C PRO A 54 8.43 -11.35 -12.48
N ARG A 55 8.15 -10.05 -12.51
CA ARG A 55 8.55 -9.09 -11.49
C ARG A 55 7.32 -8.49 -10.81
N GLU A 56 7.43 -8.29 -9.50
CA GLU A 56 6.44 -7.56 -8.72
C GLU A 56 6.92 -6.13 -8.58
N GLY A 57 6.12 -5.18 -9.09
CA GLY A 57 6.40 -3.76 -8.99
C GLY A 57 5.35 -3.07 -8.12
N VAL A 58 5.78 -2.03 -7.41
CA VAL A 58 4.88 -1.19 -6.64
C VAL A 58 4.35 -0.09 -7.55
N ILE A 59 3.04 0.13 -7.56
CA ILE A 59 2.39 1.23 -8.27
C ILE A 59 2.42 2.49 -7.39
N CYS A 60 2.01 2.36 -6.13
CA CYS A 60 2.08 3.45 -5.17
C CYS A 60 2.03 2.95 -3.73
N TYR A 61 2.51 3.80 -2.81
CA TYR A 61 2.32 3.66 -1.38
C TYR A 61 1.36 4.75 -0.90
N ILE A 62 0.43 4.39 -0.03
CA ILE A 62 -0.48 5.33 0.63
C ILE A 62 -0.40 5.13 2.13
N SER A 63 -0.42 6.22 2.88
CA SER A 63 -0.47 6.16 4.34
C SER A 63 -1.13 7.41 4.92
N ARG A 64 -1.69 7.26 6.13
CA ARG A 64 -2.29 8.35 6.89
C ARG A 64 -2.19 8.07 8.38
N GLN A 65 -2.03 9.12 9.17
CA GLN A 65 -2.21 9.01 10.62
C GLN A 65 -3.68 8.74 10.98
N LEU A 66 -3.89 8.04 12.09
CA LEU A 66 -5.22 7.86 12.68
C LEU A 66 -5.73 9.19 13.24
N LYS A 67 -7.04 9.40 13.16
CA LYS A 67 -7.71 10.47 13.91
C LYS A 67 -7.83 10.07 15.38
N ASP A 68 -7.94 11.05 16.27
CA ASP A 68 -8.14 10.81 17.71
C ASP A 68 -9.35 9.91 18.02
N SER A 69 -10.39 9.95 17.19
CA SER A 69 -11.54 9.05 17.32
C SER A 69 -11.25 7.61 16.88
N GLU A 70 -10.46 7.45 15.83
CA GLU A 70 -10.09 6.15 15.24
C GLU A 70 -9.03 5.44 16.10
N ALA A 71 -8.17 6.21 16.79
CA ALA A 71 -7.14 5.68 17.69
C ALA A 71 -7.70 4.88 18.89
N ARG A 72 -9.02 4.99 19.16
CA ARG A 72 -9.72 4.24 20.21
C ARG A 72 -10.28 2.90 19.74
N TYR A 73 -10.17 2.58 18.46
CA TYR A 73 -10.65 1.32 17.90
C TYR A 73 -9.72 0.16 18.28
N GLY A 74 -10.29 -1.05 18.35
CA GLY A 74 -9.49 -2.27 18.50
C GLY A 74 -8.74 -2.61 17.21
N ALA A 75 -7.72 -3.47 17.29
CA ALA A 75 -6.85 -3.83 16.16
C ALA A 75 -7.64 -4.24 14.90
N THR A 76 -8.56 -5.20 15.02
CA THR A 76 -9.42 -5.65 13.90
C THR A 76 -10.28 -4.54 13.30
N GLN A 77 -10.72 -3.57 14.11
CA GLN A 77 -11.49 -2.43 13.62
C GLN A 77 -10.58 -1.44 12.87
N ILE A 78 -9.32 -1.28 13.30
CA ILE A 78 -8.32 -0.47 12.61
C ILE A 78 -7.93 -1.11 11.29
N GLU A 79 -7.73 -2.43 11.23
CA GLU A 79 -7.49 -3.17 9.97
C GLU A 79 -8.64 -2.98 8.98
N CYS A 80 -9.89 -3.13 9.44
CA CYS A 80 -11.08 -2.89 8.61
C CYS A 80 -11.16 -1.44 8.13
N LEU A 81 -10.80 -0.47 8.99
CA LEU A 81 -10.73 0.94 8.63
C LEU A 81 -9.63 1.19 7.59
N CYS A 82 -8.48 0.54 7.72
CA CYS A 82 -7.38 0.59 6.75
C CYS A 82 -7.91 0.18 5.38
N LEU A 83 -8.47 -1.02 5.29
CA LEU A 83 -9.04 -1.55 4.04
C LEU A 83 -10.05 -0.58 3.42
N LEU A 84 -11.02 -0.09 4.20
CA LEU A 84 -12.05 0.81 3.70
C LEU A 84 -11.46 2.12 3.16
N TRP A 85 -10.51 2.69 3.89
CA TRP A 85 -9.81 3.90 3.47
C TRP A 85 -8.97 3.67 2.21
N ASP A 86 -8.27 2.54 2.12
CA ASP A 86 -7.45 2.18 0.96
C ASP A 86 -8.30 1.98 -0.30
N LEU A 87 -9.46 1.32 -0.16
CA LEU A 87 -10.43 1.15 -1.26
C LEU A 87 -10.98 2.49 -1.74
N GLU A 88 -11.32 3.40 -0.81
CA GLU A 88 -11.79 4.75 -1.16
C GLU A 88 -10.67 5.56 -1.84
N LYS A 89 -9.43 5.46 -1.33
CA LYS A 89 -8.30 6.19 -1.88
C LYS A 89 -7.84 5.68 -3.24
N LEU A 90 -7.87 4.38 -3.48
CA LEU A 90 -7.44 3.76 -4.73
C LEU A 90 -8.62 3.42 -5.65
N HIS A 91 -9.79 4.01 -5.41
CA HIS A 91 -11.02 3.74 -6.15
C HIS A 91 -10.83 3.84 -7.68
N TYR A 92 -10.08 4.83 -8.14
CA TYR A 92 -9.77 5.03 -9.56
C TYR A 92 -8.92 3.90 -10.21
N TYR A 93 -8.31 3.04 -9.40
CA TYR A 93 -7.63 1.82 -9.87
C TYR A 93 -8.44 0.54 -9.64
N LEU A 94 -9.17 0.47 -8.54
CA LEU A 94 -9.80 -0.76 -8.05
C LEU A 94 -11.24 -0.93 -8.55
N GLU A 95 -11.91 0.15 -8.94
CA GLU A 95 -13.28 0.06 -9.44
C GLU A 95 -13.33 -0.77 -10.74
N GLY A 96 -14.13 -1.84 -10.72
CA GLY A 96 -14.26 -2.77 -11.84
C GLY A 96 -13.07 -3.72 -12.06
N ALA A 97 -11.98 -3.57 -11.29
CA ALA A 97 -10.81 -4.42 -11.40
C ALA A 97 -10.92 -5.68 -10.51
N VAL A 98 -10.24 -6.75 -10.92
CA VAL A 98 -10.01 -7.91 -10.06
C VAL A 98 -8.71 -7.71 -9.29
N PHE A 99 -8.78 -7.77 -7.97
CA PHE A 99 -7.61 -7.59 -7.11
C PHE A 99 -7.66 -8.51 -5.90
N LYS A 100 -6.50 -8.68 -5.27
CA LYS A 100 -6.35 -9.45 -4.03
C LYS A 100 -5.84 -8.58 -2.90
N VAL A 101 -6.51 -8.65 -1.75
CA VAL A 101 -6.10 -7.98 -0.53
C VAL A 101 -5.29 -8.94 0.34
N TYR A 102 -4.20 -8.44 0.92
CA TYR A 102 -3.35 -9.13 1.88
C TYR A 102 -3.33 -8.31 3.17
N THR A 103 -3.78 -8.93 4.27
CA THR A 103 -3.87 -8.40 5.63
C THR A 103 -3.57 -9.53 6.61
N ASP A 104 -3.24 -9.20 7.86
CA ASP A 104 -3.03 -10.13 8.98
C ASP A 104 -4.32 -10.73 9.57
#